data_AF-A0A926HA94-F1
#
_entry.id   AF-A0A926HA94-F1
#
_cell.length_a   1.000
_cell.length_b   1.000
_cell.length_c   1.000
_cell.angle_alpha   90.00
_cell.angle_beta   90.00
_cell.angle_gamma   90.00
#
_symmetry.space_group_name_H-M   'P 1'
#
loop_
_entity.id
_entity.type
_entity.pdbx_description
1 polymer ?
#
loop_
_entity_poly.entity_id
_entity_poly.type
_entity_poly.pdbx_seq_one_letter_code
_entity_poly.pdbx_strand_id
1 'polypeptide(L)'
;MNALFRSRSPGQSIPLIAIMLVVLFGLVGLSVDVGNTYAEQRNVVRATNAAALAGIDAVIRGSNDPTVAKIINESLMANGMRLQGASTSTGEDSNGVTGNRTVRAYYM
;
A
#
# COMPACT_ATOMS: atom_id res chain seq x y z
N MET A 1 -1.60 46.90 -51.62
CA MET A 1 -2.00 45.59 -51.05
C MET A 1 -1.13 45.37 -49.83
N ASN A 2 -1.67 45.62 -48.64
CA ASN A 2 -0.90 45.80 -47.40
C ASN A 2 -0.44 44.45 -46.84
N ALA A 3 0.87 44.26 -46.69
CA ALA A 3 1.42 43.15 -45.94
C ALA A 3 1.24 43.43 -44.44
N LEU A 4 0.39 42.64 -43.79
CA LEU A 4 0.23 42.61 -42.33
C LEU A 4 1.48 41.99 -41.71
N PHE A 5 2.51 42.79 -41.47
CA PHE A 5 3.64 42.41 -40.63
C PHE A 5 3.14 42.23 -39.19
N ARG A 6 2.75 40.99 -38.86
CA ARG A 6 2.44 40.58 -37.50
C ARG A 6 3.73 40.65 -36.68
N SER A 7 3.85 41.67 -35.83
CA SER A 7 4.90 41.75 -34.82
C SER A 7 4.81 40.52 -33.92
N ARG A 8 5.81 39.62 -34.02
CA ARG A 8 6.05 38.61 -32.99
C ARG A 8 6.55 39.36 -31.77
N SER A 9 5.75 39.40 -30.71
CA SER A 9 6.16 40.05 -29.45
C SER A 9 7.16 39.13 -28.72
N PRO A 10 8.44 39.53 -28.55
CA PRO A 10 9.49 38.64 -28.05
C PRO A 10 9.47 38.36 -26.53
N GLY A 11 8.35 38.58 -25.83
CA GLY A 11 8.22 38.39 -24.38
C GLY A 11 7.31 37.25 -23.91
N GLN A 12 6.62 36.54 -24.82
CA GLN A 12 5.59 35.56 -24.45
C GLN A 12 6.14 34.19 -24.02
N SER A 13 7.37 33.85 -24.40
CA SER A 13 7.96 32.54 -24.11
C SER A 13 8.33 32.37 -22.63
N ILE A 14 8.80 33.43 -21.96
CA ILE A 14 9.26 33.35 -20.56
C ILE A 14 8.10 32.96 -19.61
N PRO A 15 6.91 33.59 -19.66
CA PRO A 15 5.77 33.17 -18.84
C PRO A 15 5.32 31.72 -19.11
N LEU A 16 5.36 31.29 -20.38
CA LEU A 16 4.96 29.94 -20.77
C LEU A 16 5.93 28.90 -20.18
N ILE A 17 7.23 29.17 -20.24
CA ILE A 17 8.26 28.33 -19.62
C ILE A 17 8.09 28.30 -18.10
N ALA A 18 7.83 29.44 -17.47
CA ALA A 18 7.61 29.51 -16.03
C ALA A 18 6.41 28.64 -15.59
N ILE A 19 5.29 28.71 -16.31
CA ILE A 19 4.12 27.86 -16.05
C ILE A 19 4.45 26.39 -16.28
N MET A 20 5.16 26.06 -17.37
CA MET A 20 5.58 24.69 -17.64
C MET A 20 6.47 24.13 -16.53
N LEU A 21 7.41 24.90 -16.01
CA LEU A 21 8.23 24.48 -14.87
C LEU A 21 7.38 24.18 -13.64
N VAL A 22 6.40 25.03 -13.31
CA VAL A 22 5.48 24.80 -12.19
C VAL A 22 4.67 23.51 -12.39
N VAL A 23 4.14 23.28 -13.61
CA VAL A 23 3.42 22.03 -13.92
C VAL A 23 4.32 20.82 -13.79
N LEU A 24 5.55 20.89 -14.30
CA LEU A 24 6.52 19.79 -14.20
C LEU A 24 6.82 19.46 -12.72
N PHE A 25 7.04 20.45 -11.87
CA PHE A 25 7.25 20.21 -10.44
C PHE A 25 5.99 19.65 -9.77
N GLY A 26 4.80 20.11 -10.14
CA GLY A 26 3.53 19.57 -9.64
C GLY A 26 3.35 18.09 -10.02
N LEU A 27 3.65 17.73 -11.26
CA LEU A 27 3.58 16.34 -11.74
C LEU A 27 4.62 15.45 -11.07
N VAL A 28 5.83 15.96 -10.82
CA VAL A 28 6.86 15.23 -10.06
C VAL A 28 6.40 14.97 -8.63
N GLY A 29 5.83 15.97 -7.94
CA GLY A 29 5.28 15.80 -6.59
C GLY A 29 4.18 14.73 -6.56
N LEU A 30 3.25 14.77 -7.51
CA LEU A 30 2.20 13.76 -7.63
C LEU A 30 2.77 12.37 -7.93
N SER A 31 3.77 12.27 -8.80
CA SER A 31 4.44 11.02 -9.13
C SER A 31 5.13 10.40 -7.92
N VAL A 32 5.70 11.21 -7.02
CA VAL A 32 6.35 10.72 -5.79
C VAL A 32 5.31 10.19 -4.81
N ASP A 33 4.21 10.91 -4.61
CA ASP A 33 3.13 10.51 -3.71
C ASP A 33 2.46 9.20 -4.16
N VAL A 34 2.11 9.10 -5.45
CA VAL A 34 1.58 7.87 -6.05
C VAL A 34 2.61 6.75 -6.04
N GLY A 35 3.88 7.07 -6.34
CA GLY A 35 4.97 6.08 -6.36
C GLY A 35 5.19 5.43 -4.99
N ASN A 36 5.16 6.21 -3.92
CA ASN A 36 5.28 5.70 -2.55
C ASN A 36 4.11 4.78 -2.18
N THR A 37 2.88 5.24 -2.43
CA THR A 37 1.66 4.46 -2.15
C THR A 37 1.64 3.15 -2.94
N TYR A 38 2.06 3.20 -4.21
CA TYR A 38 2.11 2.01 -5.07
C TYR A 38 3.19 1.01 -4.62
N ALA A 39 4.34 1.50 -4.14
CA ALA A 39 5.39 0.64 -3.59
C ALA A 39 4.92 -0.11 -2.33
N GLU A 40 4.18 0.58 -1.45
CA GLU A 40 3.59 -0.03 -0.26
C GLU A 40 2.54 -1.09 -0.63
N GLN A 41 1.64 -0.80 -1.57
CA GLN A 41 0.65 -1.77 -2.05
C GLN A 41 1.30 -3.05 -2.59
N ARG A 42 2.39 -2.91 -3.37
CA ARG A 42 3.12 -4.08 -3.90
C ARG A 42 3.76 -4.91 -2.80
N ASN A 43 4.23 -4.28 -1.73
CA ASN A 43 4.78 -4.99 -0.59
C ASN A 43 3.69 -5.81 0.12
N VAL A 44 2.51 -5.21 0.33
CA VAL A 44 1.38 -5.90 0.95
C VAL A 44 0.92 -7.12 0.16
N VAL A 45 0.82 -7.00 -1.17
CA VAL A 45 0.45 -8.12 -2.04
C VAL A 45 1.47 -9.26 -1.98
N ARG A 46 2.77 -8.95 -2.00
CA ARG A 46 3.84 -9.96 -1.89
C ARG A 46 3.79 -10.71 -0.57
N ALA A 47 3.65 -9.97 0.51
CA ALA A 47 3.55 -10.52 1.86
C ALA A 47 2.29 -11.40 2.02
N THR A 48 1.16 -10.98 1.44
CA THR A 48 -0.09 -11.75 1.46
C THR A 48 0.03 -13.06 0.69
N ASN A 49 0.64 -13.05 -0.50
CA ASN A 49 0.86 -14.25 -1.28
C ASN A 49 1.79 -15.25 -0.56
N ALA A 50 2.87 -14.76 0.05
CA ALA A 50 3.77 -15.59 0.84
C ALA A 50 3.04 -16.21 2.05
N ALA A 51 2.23 -15.42 2.76
CA ALA A 51 1.44 -15.90 3.87
C ALA A 51 0.36 -16.92 3.48
N ALA A 52 -0.31 -16.71 2.34
CA ALA A 52 -1.27 -17.67 1.81
C ALA A 52 -0.60 -19.01 1.49
N LEU A 53 0.59 -18.97 0.87
CA LEU A 53 1.36 -20.19 0.59
C LEU A 53 1.78 -20.91 1.88
N ALA A 54 2.26 -20.17 2.88
CA ALA A 54 2.62 -20.74 4.18
C ALA A 54 1.41 -21.34 4.92
N GLY A 55 0.26 -20.67 4.85
CA GLY A 55 -1.00 -21.19 5.39
C GLY A 55 -1.46 -22.47 4.69
N ILE A 56 -1.38 -22.53 3.36
CA ILE A 56 -1.72 -23.72 2.58
C ILE A 56 -0.76 -24.87 2.90
N ASP A 57 0.55 -24.62 3.01
CA ASP A 57 1.54 -25.64 3.42
C ASP A 57 1.21 -26.20 4.81
N ALA A 58 0.80 -25.35 5.76
CA ALA A 58 0.35 -25.79 7.07
C ALA A 58 -0.89 -26.69 7.02
N VAL A 59 -1.88 -26.35 6.20
CA VAL A 59 -3.09 -27.18 5.98
C VAL A 59 -2.72 -28.53 5.37
N ILE A 60 -1.85 -28.56 4.35
CA ILE A 60 -1.41 -29.79 3.70
C ILE A 60 -0.68 -30.72 4.68
N ARG A 61 0.08 -30.16 5.62
CA ARG A 61 0.76 -30.92 6.69
C ARG A 61 -0.19 -31.45 7.77
N GLY A 62 -1.48 -31.18 7.68
CA GLY A 62 -2.48 -31.61 8.66
C GLY A 62 -2.52 -30.75 9.92
N SER A 63 -2.10 -29.48 9.83
CA SER A 63 -2.17 -28.55 10.97
C SER A 63 -3.62 -28.16 11.28
N ASN A 64 -3.92 -27.93 12.56
CA ASN A 64 -5.23 -27.47 13.01
C ASN A 64 -5.47 -25.99 12.61
N ASP A 65 -6.73 -25.60 12.40
CA ASP A 65 -7.15 -24.22 12.07
C ASP A 65 -6.48 -23.09 12.89
N PRO A 66 -6.35 -23.18 14.23
CA PRO A 66 -5.67 -22.12 15.00
C PRO A 66 -4.17 -22.03 14.70
N THR A 67 -3.52 -23.17 14.41
CA THR A 67 -2.10 -23.23 14.05
C THR A 67 -1.87 -22.63 12.66
N VAL A 68 -2.76 -22.89 11.71
CA VAL A 68 -2.73 -22.30 10.37
C VAL A 68 -2.85 -20.77 10.46
N ALA A 69 -3.78 -20.25 11.26
CA ALA A 69 -3.94 -18.82 11.48
C ALA A 69 -2.68 -18.18 12.08
N LYS A 70 -2.02 -18.85 13.03
CA LYS A 70 -0.75 -18.40 13.60
C LYS A 70 0.38 -18.32 12.56
N ILE A 71 0.53 -19.36 11.74
CA ILE A 71 1.55 -19.42 10.68
C ILE A 71 1.34 -18.33 9.63
N ILE A 72 0.09 -18.06 9.26
CA ILE A 72 -0.27 -16.94 8.39
C ILE A 72 0.22 -15.64 9.05
N ASN A 73 -0.17 -15.36 10.29
CA ASN A 73 0.22 -14.12 10.98
C ASN A 73 1.75 -13.94 11.09
N GLU A 74 2.48 -15.00 11.44
CA GLU A 74 3.94 -15.00 11.48
C GLU A 74 4.56 -14.70 10.11
N SER A 75 3.96 -15.24 9.03
CA SER A 75 4.41 -15.00 7.66
C SER A 75 4.15 -13.56 7.20
N LEU A 76 3.04 -12.94 7.61
CA LEU A 76 2.79 -11.51 7.35
C LEU A 76 3.84 -10.64 8.09
N MET A 77 4.13 -10.96 9.35
CA MET A 77 5.11 -10.25 10.17
C MET A 77 6.55 -10.40 9.63
N ALA A 78 6.91 -11.59 9.14
CA ALA A 78 8.21 -11.84 8.52
C ALA A 78 8.44 -11.02 7.24
N ASN A 79 7.35 -10.63 6.56
CA ASN A 79 7.39 -9.75 5.38
C ASN A 79 7.21 -8.26 5.75
N GLY A 80 7.36 -7.90 7.03
CA GLY A 80 7.33 -6.53 7.52
C GLY A 80 5.93 -5.94 7.71
N MET A 81 4.87 -6.74 7.53
CA MET A 81 3.49 -6.28 7.77
C MET A 81 3.14 -6.42 9.25
N ARG A 82 2.95 -5.29 9.93
CA ARG A 82 2.44 -5.28 11.31
C ARG A 82 0.92 -5.41 11.24
N LEU A 83 0.41 -6.52 11.75
CA LEU A 83 -1.03 -6.72 11.90
C LEU A 83 -1.53 -5.88 13.08
N GLN A 84 -2.06 -4.68 12.79
CA GLN A 84 -2.73 -3.86 13.79
C GLN A 84 -4.04 -4.57 14.19
N GLY A 85 -3.97 -5.41 15.22
CA GLY A 85 -5.09 -6.24 15.68
C GLY A 85 -4.85 -7.75 15.60
N ALA A 86 -3.67 -8.23 15.18
CA ALA A 86 -3.29 -9.59 15.51
C ALA A 86 -3.09 -9.66 17.02
N SER A 87 -4.15 -10.04 17.71
CA SER A 87 -4.04 -10.61 19.04
C SER A 87 -3.08 -11.77 18.88
N THR A 88 -1.83 -11.58 19.30
CA THR A 88 -0.91 -12.68 19.55
C THR A 88 -1.57 -13.47 20.66
N SER A 89 -2.44 -14.41 20.33
CA SER A 89 -2.81 -15.48 21.25
C SER A 89 -1.60 -16.41 21.33
N THR A 90 -0.52 -15.89 21.90
CA THR A 90 0.39 -16.68 22.72
C THR A 90 -0.43 -16.96 23.98
N GLY A 91 -1.16 -18.05 23.92
CA GLY A 91 -2.09 -18.47 24.94
C GLY A 91 -2.62 -19.81 24.50
N GLU A 92 -1.83 -20.85 24.79
CA GLU A 92 -2.43 -22.12 25.15
C GLU A 92 -3.53 -21.80 26.16
N ASP A 93 -4.79 -21.98 25.77
CA ASP A 93 -5.84 -22.24 26.73
C ASP A 93 -6.95 -23.04 26.04
N SER A 94 -6.80 -24.35 26.20
CA SER A 94 -7.91 -25.27 26.31
C SER A 94 -8.96 -24.65 27.24
N ASN A 95 -10.19 -24.53 26.77
CA ASN A 95 -11.38 -24.33 27.60
C ASN A 95 -11.67 -22.88 28.07
N GLY A 96 -12.57 -22.20 27.34
CA GLY A 96 -13.48 -21.23 27.94
C GLY A 96 -13.16 -19.74 27.77
N VAL A 97 -14.25 -19.01 27.52
CA VAL A 97 -14.48 -17.59 27.88
C VAL A 97 -14.05 -16.51 26.87
N THR A 98 -15.09 -16.03 26.17
CA THR A 98 -15.48 -14.61 26.03
C THR A 98 -14.41 -13.60 25.62
N GLY A 99 -14.42 -13.22 24.34
CA GLY A 99 -13.71 -12.04 23.86
C GLY A 99 -14.40 -11.46 22.62
N ASN A 100 -15.07 -10.33 22.82
CA ASN A 100 -15.80 -9.55 21.82
C ASN A 100 -14.98 -9.30 20.54
N ARG A 101 -15.31 -10.00 19.45
CA ARG A 101 -14.69 -9.84 18.12
C ARG A 101 -15.30 -8.65 17.37
N THR A 102 -15.17 -7.43 17.89
CA THR A 102 -15.57 -6.25 17.11
C THR A 102 -14.36 -5.70 16.35
N VAL A 103 -14.20 -6.12 15.09
CA VAL A 103 -13.25 -5.49 14.16
C VAL A 103 -13.97 -4.30 13.52
N ARG A 104 -13.70 -3.09 13.99
CA ARG A 104 -14.09 -1.85 13.30
C ARG A 104 -12.90 -1.31 12.52
N ALA A 105 -12.83 -1.64 11.24
CA ALA A 105 -11.96 -0.95 10.30
C ALA A 105 -12.63 0.37 9.92
N TYR A 106 -12.07 1.48 10.39
CA TYR A 106 -12.42 2.81 9.91
C TYR A 106 -11.36 3.22 8.91
N TYR A 107 -11.73 3.29 7.62
CA TYR A 107 -10.94 3.93 6.59
C TYR A 107 -11.48 5.36 6.43
N MET A 108 -10.66 6.36 6.73
CA MET A 108 -10.79 7.74 6.28
C MET A 108 -9.42 8.21 5.82
#